data_AF-A0A1H7V4N2-F1
#
_entry.id   AF-A0A1H7V4N2-F1
#
_cell.length_a   1.000
_cell.length_b   1.000
_cell.length_c   1.000
_cell.angle_alpha   90.00
_cell.angle_beta   90.00
_cell.angle_gamma   90.00
#
_symmetry.space_group_name_H-M   'P 1'
#
loop_
_entity.id
_entity.type
_entity.pdbx_description
1 polymer ?
#
loop_
_entity_poly.entity_id
_entity_poly.type
_entity_poly.pdbx_seq_one_letter_code
_entity_poly.pdbx_strand_id
1 'polypeptide(L)'
;MRKTKTHVILTALIFSMSMLLSACNNSGEVTSDEDGDLKPVMYFYPMEDNSTISASIDYDGVFSTVYPDFSSDNTWNFIADKDGTISISDKEYGYLFWEGTHNGNYTITSGDCVAKEDLVPFLEDKLTALGLTDKEKDDFITFWLPRLSQNSYNLISFDNSQYLEKAKLLINPSPDTLIRVYMTYTGCDNPVEIAQPEEIITPSRNGFTVVEWGGSEVKEYNKGGLRL
;
A
#
# COMPACT_ATOMS: atom_id res chain seq x y z
N MET A 1 25.78 -73.64 -41.94
CA MET A 1 24.95 -74.52 -41.09
C MET A 1 24.91 -74.00 -39.66
N ARG A 2 23.89 -73.21 -39.30
CA ARG A 2 23.12 -73.34 -38.05
C ARG A 2 21.91 -72.39 -38.18
N LYS A 3 20.75 -72.94 -37.84
CA LYS A 3 19.40 -72.48 -38.20
C LYS A 3 18.81 -71.57 -37.12
N THR A 4 17.97 -70.64 -37.57
CA THR A 4 16.71 -70.16 -36.94
C THR A 4 15.96 -69.47 -38.08
N LYS A 5 14.85 -69.94 -38.70
CA LYS A 5 13.55 -70.45 -38.24
C LYS A 5 12.98 -69.63 -37.09
N THR A 6 11.77 -69.07 -37.08
CA THR A 6 10.62 -69.01 -38.01
C THR A 6 9.69 -67.90 -37.48
N HIS A 7 8.92 -67.31 -38.40
CA HIS A 7 7.80 -66.36 -38.24
C HIS A 7 6.89 -66.53 -37.02
N VAL A 8 6.29 -65.43 -36.54
CA VAL A 8 4.84 -65.37 -36.30
C VAL A 8 4.31 -63.97 -36.67
N ILE A 9 3.25 -63.99 -37.46
CA ILE A 9 2.43 -62.88 -37.96
C ILE A 9 1.23 -62.69 -37.01
N LEU A 10 0.87 -61.43 -36.76
CA LEU A 10 -0.50 -60.91 -36.52
C LEU A 10 -1.30 -61.37 -35.29
N THR A 11 -1.58 -60.43 -34.40
CA THR A 11 -2.91 -60.29 -33.76
C THR A 11 -3.26 -58.82 -33.60
N ALA A 12 -4.30 -58.39 -34.31
CA ALA A 12 -4.99 -57.13 -34.07
C ALA A 12 -5.81 -57.22 -32.77
N LEU A 13 -5.74 -56.20 -31.93
CA LEU A 13 -6.72 -55.97 -30.87
C LEU A 13 -7.10 -54.50 -30.88
N ILE A 14 -8.34 -54.27 -31.30
CA ILE A 14 -9.08 -53.03 -31.15
C ILE A 14 -9.64 -53.03 -29.73
N PHE A 15 -9.30 -52.02 -28.92
CA PHE A 15 -10.08 -51.66 -27.74
C PHE A 15 -10.19 -50.15 -27.67
N SER A 16 -11.42 -49.66 -27.85
CA SER A 16 -11.86 -48.30 -27.61
C SER A 16 -11.87 -48.00 -26.11
N MET A 17 -11.31 -46.87 -25.66
CA MET A 17 -11.81 -46.17 -24.47
C MET A 17 -11.31 -44.72 -24.42
N SER A 18 -12.26 -43.81 -24.62
CA SER A 18 -12.41 -42.44 -24.10
C SER A 18 -11.20 -41.57 -23.73
N MET A 19 -11.27 -40.34 -24.25
CA MET A 19 -10.80 -39.06 -23.68
C MET A 19 -10.40 -39.10 -22.20
N LEU A 20 -9.27 -38.47 -21.89
CA LEU A 20 -9.21 -37.36 -20.92
C LEU A 20 -8.02 -36.47 -21.30
N LEU A 21 -8.35 -35.30 -21.85
CA LEU A 21 -7.47 -34.15 -21.92
C LEU A 21 -7.26 -33.66 -20.49
N SER A 22 -6.05 -33.81 -19.95
CA SER A 22 -5.62 -32.94 -18.85
C SER A 22 -4.88 -31.76 -19.47
N ALA A 23 -5.67 -30.78 -19.89
CA ALA A 23 -5.20 -29.41 -19.97
C ALA A 23 -4.85 -28.98 -18.54
N CYS A 24 -3.56 -28.79 -18.25
CA CYS A 24 -3.16 -28.04 -17.07
C CYS A 24 -3.46 -26.56 -17.34
N ASN A 25 -4.73 -26.18 -17.27
CA ASN A 25 -5.12 -24.82 -16.97
C ASN A 25 -4.80 -24.61 -15.49
N ASN A 26 -3.65 -23.99 -15.24
CA ASN A 26 -3.46 -23.25 -14.00
C ASN A 26 -2.94 -21.86 -14.37
N SER A 27 -3.74 -21.13 -15.13
CA SER A 27 -3.83 -19.68 -14.91
C SER A 27 -4.52 -19.53 -13.55
N GLY A 28 -3.75 -19.72 -12.48
CA GLY A 28 -4.02 -19.01 -11.25
C GLY A 28 -3.85 -17.55 -11.61
N GLU A 29 -4.95 -16.93 -12.03
CA GLU A 29 -5.12 -15.50 -11.91
C GLU A 29 -4.90 -15.23 -10.43
N VAL A 30 -3.69 -14.82 -10.06
CA VAL A 30 -3.46 -14.18 -8.78
C VAL A 30 -4.17 -12.85 -8.93
N THR A 31 -5.47 -12.84 -8.63
CA THR A 31 -6.12 -11.62 -8.21
C THR A 31 -5.45 -11.30 -6.88
N SER A 32 -4.38 -10.50 -6.93
CA SER A 32 -3.97 -9.76 -5.75
C SER A 32 -5.16 -8.84 -5.47
N ASP A 33 -6.09 -9.33 -4.66
CA ASP A 33 -7.08 -8.48 -4.05
C ASP A 33 -6.29 -7.51 -3.16
N GLU A 34 -5.85 -6.40 -3.75
CA GLU A 34 -5.21 -5.25 -3.08
C GLU A 34 -6.27 -4.59 -2.18
N ASP A 35 -6.70 -5.32 -1.16
CA ASP A 35 -7.60 -4.87 -0.11
C ASP A 35 -6.77 -4.79 1.17
N GLY A 36 -6.33 -3.58 1.53
CA GLY A 36 -5.41 -3.38 2.63
C GLY A 36 -4.73 -2.02 2.65
N ASP A 37 -3.99 -1.78 3.72
CA ASP A 37 -3.15 -0.60 3.89
C ASP A 37 -1.83 -0.83 3.17
N LEU A 38 -1.63 -0.09 2.09
CA LEU A 38 -0.51 -0.23 1.17
C LEU A 38 0.49 0.90 1.35
N LYS A 39 1.76 0.51 1.42
CA LYS A 39 2.89 1.42 1.53
C LYS A 39 2.81 2.47 2.66
N PRO A 40 2.25 2.22 3.87
CA PRO A 40 2.73 2.93 5.04
C PRO A 40 4.27 2.91 5.12
N VAL A 41 4.88 4.08 4.94
CA VAL A 41 6.30 4.30 5.21
C VAL A 41 6.48 5.42 6.21
N MET A 42 7.51 5.31 7.05
CA MET A 42 7.79 6.27 8.11
C MET A 42 9.22 6.79 8.04
N TYR A 43 9.35 8.11 7.96
CA TYR A 43 10.60 8.86 8.01
C TYR A 43 10.76 9.51 9.38
N PHE A 44 11.98 9.55 9.90
CA PHE A 44 12.29 10.07 11.23
C PHE A 44 13.42 11.09 11.13
N TYR A 45 13.14 12.33 11.49
CA TYR A 45 14.06 13.47 11.42
C TYR A 45 14.32 14.03 12.82
N PRO A 46 15.15 13.37 13.66
CA PRO A 46 15.53 13.89 14.96
C PRO A 46 16.34 15.18 14.85
N MET A 47 16.49 15.88 15.97
CA MET A 47 17.29 17.12 16.03
C MET A 47 18.80 16.86 16.12
N GLU A 48 19.18 15.68 16.59
CA GLU A 48 20.57 15.27 16.77
C GLU A 48 20.85 13.93 16.06
N ASP A 49 22.07 13.78 15.56
CA ASP A 49 22.52 12.52 14.98
C ASP A 49 22.69 11.49 16.10
N ASN A 50 22.62 10.21 15.73
CA ASN A 50 22.69 9.08 16.63
C ASN A 50 21.58 9.06 17.70
N SER A 51 20.39 9.54 17.35
CA SER A 51 19.23 9.54 18.26
C SER A 51 18.62 8.14 18.38
N THR A 52 18.49 7.63 19.61
CA THR A 52 17.79 6.35 19.87
C THR A 52 16.29 6.56 19.88
N ILE A 53 15.58 5.81 19.03
CA ILE A 53 14.13 5.94 18.84
C ILE A 53 13.49 4.55 18.86
N SER A 54 12.30 4.45 19.45
CA SER A 54 11.40 3.32 19.28
C SER A 54 10.10 3.76 18.63
N ALA A 55 9.59 2.99 17.66
CA ALA A 55 8.30 3.21 17.03
C ALA A 55 7.48 1.92 17.05
N SER A 56 6.29 1.97 17.64
CA SER A 56 5.37 0.83 17.78
C SER A 56 4.06 1.12 17.07
N ILE A 57 3.50 0.11 16.41
CA ILE A 57 2.19 0.19 15.77
C ILE A 57 1.21 -0.71 16.52
N ASP A 58 0.14 -0.11 17.04
CA ASP A 58 -1.07 -0.81 17.45
C ASP A 58 -2.04 -0.80 16.27
N TYR A 59 -2.07 -1.93 15.55
CA TYR A 59 -2.79 -2.08 14.29
C TYR A 59 -4.01 -2.99 14.48
N ASP A 60 -5.19 -2.45 14.20
CA ASP A 60 -6.46 -3.17 14.08
C ASP A 60 -6.54 -3.88 12.72
N GLY A 61 -5.71 -4.90 12.58
CA GLY A 61 -5.55 -5.65 11.36
C GLY A 61 -4.44 -6.69 11.49
N VAL A 62 -3.94 -7.14 10.35
CA VAL A 62 -2.85 -8.10 10.27
C VAL A 62 -1.78 -7.55 9.34
N PHE A 63 -0.53 -7.46 9.81
CA PHE A 63 0.60 -7.10 8.96
C PHE A 63 0.81 -8.19 7.89
N SER A 64 0.87 -7.77 6.63
CA SER A 64 1.20 -8.64 5.49
C SER A 64 2.69 -8.58 5.18
N THR A 65 3.28 -7.37 5.27
CA THR A 65 4.71 -7.14 5.05
C THR A 65 5.23 -6.12 6.04
N VAL A 66 6.45 -6.31 6.53
CA VAL A 66 7.14 -5.37 7.42
C VAL A 66 8.60 -5.34 6.97
N TYR A 67 9.19 -4.14 6.85
CA TYR A 67 10.60 -4.00 6.52
C TYR A 67 11.18 -2.70 7.08
N PRO A 68 12.31 -2.76 7.82
CA PRO A 68 12.98 -3.96 8.34
C PRO A 68 12.07 -4.75 9.29
N ASP A 69 12.44 -5.98 9.65
CA ASP A 69 11.67 -6.73 10.65
C ASP A 69 11.58 -5.97 11.98
N PHE A 70 10.46 -6.11 12.67
CA PHE A 70 10.30 -5.57 14.02
C PHE A 70 11.40 -6.11 14.96
N SER A 71 11.87 -5.25 15.86
CA SER A 71 12.80 -5.64 16.92
C SER A 71 12.13 -6.51 17.98
N SER A 72 10.86 -6.21 18.31
CA SER A 72 10.01 -6.95 19.26
C SER A 72 8.58 -6.42 19.16
N ASP A 73 7.56 -7.26 19.31
CA ASP A 73 6.14 -6.85 19.54
C ASP A 73 5.69 -5.61 18.74
N ASN A 74 5.60 -5.73 17.41
CA ASN A 74 5.20 -4.66 16.47
C ASN A 74 5.97 -3.33 16.66
N THR A 75 7.21 -3.41 17.16
CA THR A 75 8.04 -2.26 17.50
C THR A 75 9.39 -2.35 16.81
N TRP A 76 9.81 -1.27 16.19
CA TRP A 76 11.19 -1.05 15.79
C TRP A 76 11.95 -0.28 16.86
N ASN A 77 13.16 -0.71 17.16
CA ASN A 77 14.15 0.04 17.94
C ASN A 77 15.34 0.32 17.03
N PHE A 78 15.70 1.60 16.90
CA PHE A 78 16.69 2.04 15.92
C PHE A 78 17.42 3.30 16.37
N ILE A 79 18.49 3.61 15.64
CA ILE A 79 19.17 4.89 15.70
C ILE A 79 18.77 5.69 14.46
N ALA A 80 18.51 6.98 14.59
CA ALA A 80 18.27 7.86 13.45
C ALA A 80 19.15 9.11 13.49
N ASP A 81 19.48 9.61 12.29
CA ASP A 81 20.24 10.83 12.06
C ASP A 81 19.35 11.94 11.51
N LYS A 82 19.81 13.20 11.61
CA LYS A 82 19.03 14.39 11.21
C LYS A 82 18.61 14.36 9.74
N ASP A 83 19.37 13.67 8.90
CA ASP A 83 19.12 13.56 7.47
C ASP A 83 18.02 12.54 7.11
N GLY A 84 17.51 11.81 8.11
CA GLY A 84 16.48 10.78 7.96
C GLY A 84 17.04 9.36 7.82
N THR A 85 18.36 9.18 7.89
CA THR A 85 18.98 7.85 7.87
C THR A 85 18.61 7.09 9.14
N ILE A 86 18.13 5.86 8.98
CA ILE A 86 17.76 4.95 10.06
C ILE A 86 18.74 3.79 10.08
N SER A 87 19.39 3.57 11.22
CA SER A 87 20.33 2.47 11.45
C SER A 87 19.71 1.41 12.36
N ILE A 88 19.63 0.18 11.84
CA ILE A 88 19.22 -1.01 12.61
C ILE A 88 20.31 -2.07 12.44
N SER A 89 20.97 -2.42 13.54
CA SER A 89 22.16 -3.28 13.53
C SER A 89 23.27 -2.72 12.62
N ASP A 90 23.63 -3.42 11.54
CA ASP A 90 24.69 -3.05 10.60
C ASP A 90 24.16 -2.50 9.26
N LYS A 91 22.86 -2.17 9.20
CA LYS A 91 22.19 -1.72 7.99
C LYS A 91 21.55 -0.36 8.16
N GLU A 92 21.60 0.40 7.07
CA GLU A 92 20.97 1.71 6.93
C GLU A 92 19.72 1.62 6.05
N TYR A 93 18.72 2.43 6.41
CA TYR A 93 17.42 2.49 5.78
C TYR A 93 16.99 3.95 5.64
N GLY A 94 16.27 4.28 4.57
CA GLY A 94 15.72 5.63 4.39
C GLY A 94 14.37 5.85 5.07
N TYR A 95 13.68 4.76 5.43
CA TYR A 95 12.39 4.75 6.11
C TYR A 95 12.10 3.35 6.67
N LEU A 96 11.16 3.27 7.62
CA LEU A 96 10.49 2.02 8.00
C LEU A 96 9.28 1.81 7.08
N PHE A 97 8.91 0.57 6.81
CA PHE A 97 7.81 0.21 5.91
C PHE A 97 6.97 -0.92 6.50
N TRP A 98 5.67 -0.83 6.29
CA TRP A 98 4.75 -1.94 6.52
C TRP A 98 3.58 -1.92 5.54
N GLU A 99 2.92 -3.06 5.41
CA GLU A 99 1.63 -3.24 4.76
C GLU A 99 0.78 -4.17 5.61
N GLY A 100 -0.54 -4.09 5.45
CA GLY A 100 -1.44 -4.94 6.21
C GLY A 100 -2.84 -4.98 5.65
N THR A 101 -3.62 -5.92 6.15
CA THR A 101 -5.07 -5.99 5.93
C THR A 101 -5.77 -5.45 7.17
N HIS A 102 -6.57 -4.40 7.03
CA HIS A 102 -7.29 -3.79 8.14
C HIS A 102 -8.63 -4.47 8.40
N ASN A 103 -9.15 -4.34 9.62
CA ASN A 103 -10.51 -4.75 9.93
C ASN A 103 -11.54 -3.68 9.51
N GLY A 104 -12.65 -4.12 8.92
CA GLY A 104 -13.69 -3.22 8.39
C GLY A 104 -13.30 -2.62 7.04
N ASN A 105 -14.08 -1.63 6.57
CA ASN A 105 -13.82 -0.94 5.30
C ASN A 105 -13.62 0.55 5.56
N TYR A 106 -12.85 1.22 4.70
CA TYR A 106 -12.87 2.68 4.61
C TYR A 106 -14.05 3.17 3.79
N THR A 107 -14.57 4.34 4.14
CA THR A 107 -15.57 5.06 3.35
C THR A 107 -15.06 6.44 2.96
N ILE A 108 -15.24 6.83 1.70
CA ILE A 108 -14.95 8.18 1.24
C ILE A 108 -16.23 9.01 1.32
N THR A 109 -16.26 10.00 2.21
CA THR A 109 -17.41 10.91 2.43
C THR A 109 -17.18 12.31 1.88
N SER A 110 -15.92 12.73 1.79
CA SER A 110 -15.46 13.97 1.15
C SER A 110 -14.15 13.73 0.41
N GLY A 111 -13.88 14.51 -0.62
CA GLY A 111 -12.67 14.38 -1.42
C GLY A 111 -12.70 15.15 -2.73
N ASP A 112 -11.72 14.88 -3.56
CA ASP A 112 -11.55 15.48 -4.88
C ASP A 112 -11.78 14.41 -5.96
N CYS A 113 -12.57 14.73 -6.98
CA CYS A 113 -12.66 13.89 -8.18
C CYS A 113 -11.68 14.41 -9.23
N VAL A 114 -10.61 13.66 -9.48
CA VAL A 114 -9.45 14.09 -10.28
C VAL A 114 -9.37 13.27 -11.56
N ALA A 115 -9.30 13.95 -12.71
CA ALA A 115 -9.08 13.31 -14.00
C ALA A 115 -7.66 12.75 -14.10
N LYS A 116 -7.47 11.68 -14.87
CA LYS A 116 -6.16 11.05 -15.07
C LYS A 116 -5.06 12.04 -15.48
N GLU A 117 -5.38 12.94 -16.39
CA GLU A 117 -4.47 13.98 -16.91
C GLU A 117 -4.04 15.01 -15.86
N ASP A 118 -4.83 15.19 -14.80
CA ASP A 118 -4.61 16.18 -13.74
C ASP A 118 -3.99 15.57 -12.47
N LEU A 119 -3.76 14.24 -12.44
CA LEU A 119 -3.28 13.54 -11.24
C LEU A 119 -1.94 14.06 -10.72
N VAL A 120 -0.97 14.29 -11.60
CA VAL A 120 0.38 14.73 -11.20
C VAL A 120 0.35 16.10 -10.51
N PRO A 121 -0.14 17.18 -11.16
CA PRO A 121 -0.18 18.48 -10.51
C PRO A 121 -1.08 18.47 -9.26
N PHE A 122 -2.18 17.71 -9.28
CA PHE A 122 -3.02 17.55 -8.09
C PHE A 122 -2.26 16.95 -6.91
N LEU A 123 -1.55 15.84 -7.11
CA LEU A 123 -0.79 15.18 -6.04
C LEU A 123 0.37 16.06 -5.55
N GLU A 124 1.11 16.70 -6.46
CA GLU A 124 2.20 17.60 -6.09
C GLU A 124 1.72 18.74 -5.20
N ASP A 125 0.63 19.40 -5.57
CA ASP A 125 0.03 20.51 -4.81
C ASP A 125 -0.55 20.01 -3.48
N LYS A 126 -1.33 18.93 -3.50
CA LYS A 126 -2.02 18.41 -2.32
C LYS A 126 -1.04 17.91 -1.27
N LEU A 127 -0.02 17.14 -1.66
CA LEU A 127 0.97 16.61 -0.72
C LEU A 127 1.87 17.72 -0.17
N THR A 128 2.16 18.77 -0.95
CA THR A 128 2.84 19.97 -0.45
C THR A 128 2.00 20.67 0.62
N ALA A 129 0.70 20.83 0.39
CA ALA A 129 -0.21 21.42 1.35
C ALA A 129 -0.32 20.57 2.64
N LEU A 130 -0.23 19.25 2.53
CA LEU A 130 -0.18 18.31 3.66
C LEU A 130 1.20 18.28 4.37
N GLY A 131 2.18 19.04 3.87
CA GLY A 131 3.47 19.26 4.52
C GLY A 131 4.54 18.24 4.19
N LEU A 132 4.40 17.44 3.12
CA LEU A 132 5.45 16.54 2.63
C LEU A 132 6.59 17.32 1.93
N THR A 133 7.82 16.84 2.09
CA THR A 133 8.97 17.34 1.32
C THR A 133 8.99 16.77 -0.09
N ASP A 134 9.80 17.35 -0.98
CA ASP A 134 9.94 16.84 -2.36
C ASP A 134 10.34 15.36 -2.40
N LYS A 135 11.29 14.94 -1.55
CA LYS A 135 11.69 13.53 -1.43
C LYS A 135 10.51 12.61 -1.06
N GLU A 136 9.73 12.98 -0.06
CA GLU A 136 8.60 12.17 0.41
C GLU A 136 7.45 12.15 -0.61
N LYS A 137 7.21 13.28 -1.29
CA LYS A 137 6.25 13.39 -2.39
C LYS A 137 6.63 12.50 -3.56
N ASP A 138 7.90 12.51 -3.96
CA ASP A 138 8.40 11.68 -5.06
C ASP A 138 8.20 10.19 -4.73
N ASP A 139 8.54 9.76 -3.51
CA ASP A 139 8.33 8.37 -3.09
C ASP A 139 6.82 8.01 -3.06
N PHE A 140 5.95 8.90 -2.58
CA PHE A 140 4.49 8.70 -2.59
C PHE A 140 3.94 8.60 -4.02
N ILE A 141 4.26 9.57 -4.88
CA ILE A 141 3.72 9.69 -6.24
C ILE A 141 4.20 8.51 -7.08
N THR A 142 5.47 8.11 -6.98
CA THR A 142 6.00 6.98 -7.77
C THR A 142 5.34 5.65 -7.41
N PHE A 143 4.86 5.48 -6.18
CA PHE A 143 4.10 4.30 -5.78
C PHE A 143 2.63 4.35 -6.24
N TRP A 144 1.96 5.49 -6.03
CA TRP A 144 0.51 5.61 -6.24
C TRP A 144 0.11 5.98 -7.67
N LEU A 145 0.90 6.79 -8.38
CA LEU A 145 0.56 7.27 -9.71
C LEU A 145 0.30 6.14 -10.72
N PRO A 146 1.09 5.05 -10.78
CA PRO A 146 0.81 3.94 -11.70
C PRO A 146 -0.56 3.27 -11.46
N ARG A 147 -1.02 3.23 -10.20
CA ARG A 147 -2.33 2.67 -9.81
C ARG A 147 -3.46 3.62 -10.18
N LEU A 148 -3.38 4.87 -9.74
CA LEU A 148 -4.36 5.91 -10.05
C LEU A 148 -4.52 6.13 -11.56
N SER A 149 -3.42 6.00 -12.32
CA SER A 149 -3.41 6.17 -13.78
C SER A 149 -4.12 5.05 -14.55
N GLN A 150 -4.56 3.97 -13.91
CA GLN A 150 -5.40 2.96 -14.55
C GLN A 150 -6.85 3.44 -14.73
N ASN A 151 -7.27 4.44 -13.96
CA ASN A 151 -8.64 4.95 -13.94
C ASN A 151 -8.78 6.21 -14.82
N SER A 152 -9.97 6.45 -15.38
CA SER A 152 -10.28 7.70 -16.10
C SER A 152 -10.39 8.89 -15.14
N TYR A 153 -11.03 8.65 -14.01
CA TYR A 153 -11.11 9.57 -12.87
C TYR A 153 -10.80 8.80 -11.60
N ASN A 154 -10.29 9.50 -10.60
CA ASN A 154 -10.12 8.98 -9.25
C ASN A 154 -10.86 9.89 -8.29
N LEU A 155 -11.75 9.32 -7.48
CA LEU A 155 -12.22 9.99 -6.28
C LEU A 155 -11.19 9.75 -5.19
N ILE A 156 -10.50 10.81 -4.75
CA ILE A 156 -9.38 10.76 -3.82
C ILE A 156 -9.74 11.53 -2.55
N SER A 157 -9.47 10.93 -1.39
CA SER A 157 -9.58 11.59 -0.09
C SER A 157 -8.31 11.43 0.72
N PHE A 158 -7.97 12.50 1.44
CA PHE A 158 -6.88 12.52 2.41
C PHE A 158 -7.42 12.68 3.85
N ASP A 159 -8.73 12.52 4.06
CA ASP A 159 -9.28 12.32 5.41
C ASP A 159 -8.78 10.97 5.92
N ASN A 160 -7.86 11.04 6.88
CA ASN A 160 -7.17 9.89 7.45
C ASN A 160 -7.79 9.44 8.79
N SER A 161 -8.89 10.03 9.25
CA SER A 161 -9.47 9.77 10.57
C SER A 161 -9.70 8.27 10.83
N GLN A 162 -10.32 7.57 9.88
CA GLN A 162 -10.56 6.13 9.94
C GLN A 162 -9.27 5.30 9.96
N TYR A 163 -8.19 5.79 9.33
CA TYR A 163 -6.87 5.12 9.35
C TYR A 163 -6.19 5.33 10.70
N LEU A 164 -6.23 6.55 11.25
CA LEU A 164 -5.62 6.87 12.54
C LEU A 164 -6.24 6.08 13.71
N GLU A 165 -7.52 5.73 13.62
CA GLU A 165 -8.18 4.84 14.58
C GLU A 165 -7.67 3.39 14.51
N LYS A 166 -7.39 2.90 13.30
CA LYS A 166 -6.97 1.52 13.03
C LYS A 166 -5.47 1.31 13.19
N ALA A 167 -4.64 2.29 12.84
CA ALA A 167 -3.19 2.20 12.93
C ALA A 167 -2.69 3.29 13.88
N LYS A 168 -2.63 2.98 15.18
CA LYS A 168 -2.13 3.92 16.19
C LYS A 168 -0.61 3.81 16.27
N LEU A 169 0.04 4.96 16.30
CA LEU A 169 1.49 5.06 16.31
C LEU A 169 1.97 5.59 17.67
N LEU A 170 2.86 4.83 18.31
CA LEU A 170 3.52 5.23 19.55
C LEU A 170 5.02 5.38 19.29
N ILE A 171 5.57 6.56 19.54
CA ILE A 171 6.98 6.87 19.29
C ILE A 171 7.61 7.41 20.56
N ASN A 172 8.80 6.93 20.88
CA ASN A 172 9.62 7.41 21.98
C ASN A 172 11.06 7.70 21.51
N PRO A 173 11.62 8.91 21.77
CA PRO A 173 10.94 10.08 22.36
C PRO A 173 9.74 10.53 21.51
N SER A 174 8.78 11.23 22.10
CA SER A 174 7.64 11.74 21.34
C SER A 174 8.10 12.82 20.35
N PRO A 175 7.65 12.79 19.09
CA PRO A 175 8.01 13.83 18.13
C PRO A 175 7.32 15.15 18.48
N ASP A 176 8.02 16.25 18.19
CA ASP A 176 7.47 17.60 18.25
C ASP A 176 6.46 17.83 17.11
N THR A 177 6.72 17.20 15.95
CA THR A 177 5.84 17.25 14.78
C THR A 177 5.57 15.84 14.26
N LEU A 178 4.29 15.44 14.18
CA LEU A 178 3.87 14.20 13.55
C LEU A 178 2.95 14.51 12.35
N ILE A 179 3.41 14.17 11.15
CA ILE A 179 2.67 14.32 9.90
C ILE A 179 2.26 12.92 9.45
N ARG A 180 0.95 12.66 9.35
CA ARG A 180 0.44 11.37 8.85
C ARG A 180 -0.49 11.63 7.67
N VAL A 181 -0.07 11.22 6.48
CA VAL A 181 -0.84 11.39 5.24
C VAL A 181 -1.32 10.03 4.78
N TYR A 182 -2.64 9.84 4.76
CA TYR A 182 -3.22 8.59 4.31
C TYR A 182 -4.20 8.86 3.19
N MET A 183 -3.96 8.27 2.03
CA MET A 183 -4.83 8.43 0.87
C MET A 183 -5.81 7.26 0.78
N THR A 184 -7.09 7.57 0.65
CA THR A 184 -8.08 6.61 0.17
C THR A 184 -8.52 7.02 -1.22
N TYR A 185 -8.68 6.06 -2.14
CA TYR A 185 -9.18 6.36 -3.48
C TYR A 185 -10.12 5.28 -4.00
N THR A 186 -10.98 5.66 -4.95
CA THR A 186 -11.73 4.72 -5.79
C THR A 186 -11.64 5.17 -7.25
N GLY A 187 -11.45 4.22 -8.15
CA GLY A 187 -11.52 4.46 -9.59
C GLY A 187 -12.94 4.77 -10.06
N CYS A 188 -13.07 5.68 -11.02
CA CYS A 188 -14.33 6.13 -11.60
C CYS A 188 -14.22 6.26 -13.12
N ASP A 189 -15.25 5.82 -13.86
CA ASP A 189 -15.32 6.01 -15.32
C ASP A 189 -15.68 7.45 -15.71
N ASN A 190 -16.35 8.18 -14.82
CA ASN A 190 -16.88 9.52 -15.06
C ASN A 190 -16.66 10.39 -13.83
N PRO A 191 -16.68 11.74 -13.96
CA PRO A 191 -16.63 12.63 -12.81
C PRO A 191 -17.73 12.32 -11.80
N VAL A 192 -17.39 12.37 -10.52
CA VAL A 192 -18.31 12.15 -9.41
C VAL A 192 -18.39 13.43 -8.58
N GLU A 193 -19.61 13.86 -8.27
CA GLU A 193 -19.84 14.94 -7.32
C GLU A 193 -19.80 14.40 -5.89
N ILE A 194 -19.02 15.03 -5.03
CA ILE A 194 -18.87 14.68 -3.62
C ILE A 194 -18.69 15.95 -2.78
N ALA A 195 -18.94 15.85 -1.48
CA ALA A 195 -18.58 16.89 -0.54
C ALA A 195 -17.09 17.25 -0.66
N GLN A 196 -16.81 18.55 -0.64
CA GLN A 196 -15.43 19.04 -0.68
C GLN A 196 -14.70 18.68 0.61
N PRO A 197 -13.38 18.40 0.54
CA PRO A 197 -12.58 18.16 1.73
C PRO A 197 -12.49 19.42 2.59
N GLU A 198 -12.15 19.24 3.87
CA GLU A 198 -11.85 20.36 4.76
C GLU A 198 -10.59 21.12 4.30
N GLU A 199 -10.49 22.39 4.70
CA GLU A 199 -9.31 23.20 4.41
C GLU A 199 -8.07 22.63 5.11
N ILE A 200 -6.99 22.44 4.34
CA ILE A 200 -5.74 21.91 4.86
C ILE A 200 -4.95 23.03 5.53
N ILE A 201 -4.67 22.86 6.82
CA ILE A 201 -3.70 23.67 7.54
C ILE A 201 -2.34 23.00 7.41
N THR A 202 -1.45 23.55 6.59
CA THR A 202 -0.12 22.97 6.38
C THR A 202 0.66 22.90 7.70
N PRO A 203 1.12 21.69 8.11
CA PRO A 203 1.86 21.53 9.35
C PRO A 203 3.24 22.18 9.24
N SER A 204 3.66 22.87 10.31
CA SER A 204 5.02 23.41 10.42
C SER A 204 5.94 22.35 11.02
N ARG A 205 7.02 22.02 10.31
CA ARG A 205 8.04 21.05 10.76
C ARG A 205 8.99 21.68 11.76
N ASN A 206 8.68 21.54 13.04
CA ASN A 206 9.52 22.05 14.13
C ASN A 206 10.01 20.88 15.00
N GLY A 207 11.27 20.94 15.41
CA GLY A 207 11.87 19.93 16.29
C GLY A 207 11.94 18.54 15.65
N PHE A 208 11.89 17.50 16.48
CA PHE A 208 11.85 16.11 16.01
C PHE A 208 10.57 15.88 15.19
N THR A 209 10.75 15.64 13.89
CA THR A 209 9.65 15.45 12.95
C THR A 209 9.58 13.98 12.51
N VAL A 210 8.38 13.42 12.54
CA VAL A 210 8.08 12.11 11.96
C VAL A 210 7.03 12.28 10.89
N VAL A 211 7.26 11.65 9.74
CA VAL A 211 6.34 11.66 8.60
C VAL A 211 5.96 10.23 8.29
N GLU A 212 4.67 9.94 8.28
CA GLU A 212 4.14 8.72 7.72
C GLU A 212 3.28 9.05 6.50
N TRP A 213 3.43 8.29 5.42
CA TRP A 213 2.41 8.26 4.39
C TRP A 213 2.07 6.85 3.95
N GLY A 214 0.84 6.65 3.49
CA GLY A 214 0.32 5.38 2.97
C GLY A 214 -1.03 5.57 2.27
N GLY A 215 -1.71 4.47 1.96
CA GLY A 215 -3.06 4.55 1.42
C GLY A 215 -3.73 3.21 1.12
N SER A 216 -4.99 3.27 0.72
CA SER A 216 -5.82 2.11 0.37
C SER A 216 -6.72 2.44 -0.81
N GLU A 217 -6.94 1.47 -1.69
CA GLU A 217 -8.08 1.51 -2.59
C GLU A 217 -9.37 1.16 -1.83
N VAL A 218 -10.47 1.81 -2.16
CA VAL A 218 -11.80 1.55 -1.60
C VAL A 218 -12.67 0.98 -2.72
N LYS A 219 -12.92 -0.34 -2.68
CA LYS A 219 -13.64 -1.05 -3.75
C LYS A 219 -15.15 -0.76 -3.77
N GLU A 220 -15.74 -0.31 -2.66
CA GLU A 220 -17.17 -0.03 -2.58
C GLU A 220 -17.48 1.47 -2.54
N TYR A 221 -17.74 2.05 -3.71
CA TYR A 221 -18.53 3.28 -3.77
C TYR A 221 -20.01 2.92 -3.72
N ASN A 222 -20.65 3.08 -2.56
CA ASN A 222 -22.11 2.99 -2.46
C ASN A 222 -22.76 4.13 -3.27
N LYS A 223 -23.16 3.85 -4.52
CA LYS A 223 -24.15 4.66 -5.30
C LYS A 223 -25.55 4.63 -4.68
N GLY A 224 -25.65 4.54 -3.35
CA GLY A 224 -26.81 4.06 -2.61
C GLY A 224 -27.47 5.12 -1.72
N GLY A 225 -27.47 6.38 -2.12
CA GLY A 225 -28.31 7.43 -1.53
C GLY A 225 -29.72 7.50 -2.14
N LEU A 226 -30.31 6.36 -2.52
CA LEU A 226 -31.74 6.21 -2.84
C LEU A 226 -32.06 4.71 -2.93
N ARG A 227 -32.49 4.13 -1.82
CA ARG A 227 -33.43 3.01 -1.88
C ARG A 227 -34.82 3.62 -1.95
N LEU A 228 -35.48 3.49 -3.10
CA LEU A 228 -36.95 3.52 -3.16
C LEU A 228 -37.48 2.24 -2.52
#